data_AF-A0A8T4LF55-F1
#
_entry.id   AF-A0A8T4LF55-F1
#
_cell.length_a   1.000
_cell.length_b   1.000
_cell.length_c   1.000
_cell.angle_alpha   90.00
_cell.angle_beta   90.00
_cell.angle_gamma   90.00
#
_symmetry.space_group_name_H-M   'P 1'
#
loop_
_entity.id
_entity.type
_entity.pdbx_description
1 polymer ?
#
loop_
_entity_poly.entity_id
_entity_poly.type
_entity_poly.pdbx_seq_one_letter_code
_entity_poly.pdbx_strand_id
1 'polypeptide(L)'
;MVSKNTGKAGEKVEKISEKEIERELDEIESENNGSDNDLRDVKIKSSKEISKLGKGDKVKIDDIEYEVDSHYVLIDHGTTKEMAIEVFDKNEGDYQIRYFNDQVERTIDFYELQGEIMFVKKPFKKIEW
;
A
#
# COMPACT_ATOMS: atom_id res chain seq x y z
N MET A 1 -17.00 -60.56 -17.56
CA MET A 1 -16.39 -60.71 -16.22
C MET A 1 -14.99 -60.11 -16.29
N VAL A 2 -14.74 -59.12 -15.43
CA VAL A 2 -13.43 -58.63 -14.94
C VAL A 2 -12.50 -57.89 -15.92
N SER A 3 -12.59 -56.55 -15.82
CA SER A 3 -11.54 -55.56 -16.10
C SER A 3 -10.19 -55.94 -15.51
N LYS A 4 -9.09 -55.52 -16.17
CA LYS A 4 -7.85 -55.09 -15.50
C LYS A 4 -6.99 -54.29 -16.48
N ASN A 5 -7.19 -52.99 -16.45
CA ASN A 5 -6.24 -51.99 -16.90
C ASN A 5 -5.49 -51.54 -15.62
N THR A 6 -4.19 -51.82 -15.53
CA THR A 6 -3.33 -51.43 -14.40
C THR A 6 -2.12 -50.73 -15.01
N GLY A 7 -2.09 -49.39 -14.99
CA GLY A 7 -1.31 -48.61 -14.01
C GLY A 7 0.07 -48.30 -14.60
N LYS A 8 0.18 -47.30 -15.47
CA LYS A 8 0.45 -45.86 -15.21
C LYS A 8 1.84 -45.60 -14.60
N ALA A 9 2.57 -44.75 -15.32
CA ALA A 9 3.96 -44.37 -15.21
C ALA A 9 4.48 -44.17 -13.78
N GLY A 10 5.69 -44.70 -13.54
CA GLY A 10 6.53 -44.26 -12.44
C GLY A 10 7.01 -42.84 -12.70
N GLU A 11 6.40 -41.89 -12.00
CA GLU A 11 6.86 -40.51 -11.93
C GLU A 11 7.85 -40.46 -10.75
N LYS A 12 9.14 -40.30 -11.07
CA LYS A 12 10.19 -40.07 -10.09
C LYS A 12 9.89 -38.75 -9.40
N VAL A 13 9.43 -38.81 -8.16
CA VAL A 13 9.47 -37.62 -7.28
C VAL A 13 10.94 -37.42 -6.92
N GLU A 14 11.59 -36.48 -7.59
CA GLU A 14 12.91 -35.99 -7.18
C GLU A 14 12.76 -35.43 -5.76
N LYS A 15 13.43 -36.07 -4.80
CA LYS A 15 13.53 -35.57 -3.44
C LYS A 15 14.40 -34.33 -3.50
N ILE A 16 13.77 -33.16 -3.54
CA ILE A 16 14.40 -31.88 -3.25
C ILE A 16 15.05 -32.02 -1.87
N SER A 17 16.33 -31.66 -1.78
CA SER A 17 17.07 -31.83 -0.53
C SER A 17 16.57 -30.84 0.52
N GLU A 18 16.50 -31.24 1.78
CA GLU A 18 16.07 -30.35 2.89
C GLU A 18 16.83 -29.00 2.89
N LYS A 19 18.09 -29.04 2.47
CA LYS A 19 18.98 -27.87 2.36
C LYS A 19 18.63 -26.90 1.23
N GLU A 20 17.95 -27.38 0.20
CA GLU A 20 17.48 -26.58 -0.93
C GLU A 20 16.14 -25.92 -0.59
N ILE A 21 15.28 -26.64 0.14
CA ILE A 21 14.05 -26.09 0.74
C ILE A 21 14.39 -24.99 1.77
N GLU A 22 15.41 -25.18 2.62
CA GLU A 22 15.86 -24.15 3.56
C GLU A 22 16.34 -22.87 2.86
N ARG A 23 17.04 -22.98 1.72
CA ARG A 23 17.49 -21.80 0.96
C ARG A 23 16.35 -21.06 0.29
N GLU A 24 15.40 -21.78 -0.29
CA GLU A 24 14.21 -21.15 -0.88
C GLU A 24 13.34 -20.49 0.20
N LEU A 25 13.23 -21.07 1.40
CA LEU A 25 12.54 -20.46 2.54
C LEU A 25 13.27 -19.21 3.06
N ASP A 26 14.60 -19.23 3.17
CA ASP A 26 15.40 -18.06 3.57
C ASP A 26 15.32 -16.94 2.52
N GLU A 27 15.28 -17.26 1.23
CA GLU A 27 15.08 -16.26 0.16
C GLU A 27 13.67 -15.64 0.23
N ILE A 28 12.62 -16.44 0.46
CA ILE A 28 11.24 -15.95 0.62
C ILE A 28 11.07 -15.10 1.89
N GLU A 29 11.74 -15.43 3.00
CA GLU A 29 11.73 -14.61 4.21
C GLU A 29 12.49 -13.29 4.01
N SER A 30 13.53 -13.29 3.18
CA SER A 30 14.27 -12.06 2.85
C SER A 30 13.49 -11.11 1.93
N GLU A 31 12.66 -11.65 1.03
CA GLU A 31 11.78 -10.86 0.16
C GLU A 31 10.49 -10.38 0.88
N ASN A 32 10.01 -11.12 1.89
CA ASN A 32 8.90 -10.71 2.75
C ASN A 32 9.32 -9.82 3.95
N ASN A 33 10.61 -9.53 4.10
CA ASN A 33 11.13 -8.53 5.05
C ASN A 33 10.97 -7.08 4.55
N GLY A 34 10.02 -6.84 3.64
CA GLY A 34 9.31 -5.57 3.58
C GLY A 34 8.46 -5.40 4.84
N SER A 35 9.09 -5.33 6.00
CA SER A 35 8.47 -4.90 7.24
C SER A 35 8.06 -3.44 7.04
N ASP A 36 6.84 -3.24 6.53
CA ASP A 36 6.11 -1.97 6.41
C ASP A 36 5.85 -1.28 7.79
N ASN A 37 6.64 -1.65 8.81
CA ASN A 37 6.74 -1.03 10.12
C ASN A 37 8.13 -0.42 10.33
N ASP A 38 8.83 0.00 9.28
CA ASP A 38 9.81 1.07 9.45
C ASP A 38 9.03 2.25 10.04
N LEU A 39 9.31 2.53 11.31
CA LEU A 39 8.81 3.67 12.07
C LEU A 39 9.19 4.94 11.31
N ARG A 40 8.40 5.30 10.29
CA ARG A 40 8.59 6.53 9.56
C ARG A 40 8.18 7.63 10.53
N ASP A 41 9.16 8.37 11.01
CA ASP A 41 8.97 9.63 11.74
C ASP A 41 8.39 10.68 10.77
N VAL A 42 7.14 10.48 10.35
CA VAL A 42 6.38 11.45 9.58
C VAL A 42 5.87 12.51 10.55
N LYS A 43 6.26 13.76 10.31
CA LYS A 43 5.77 14.90 11.07
C LYS A 43 4.41 15.32 10.54
N ILE A 44 3.37 15.06 11.31
CA ILE A 44 1.99 15.44 10.99
C ILE A 44 1.63 16.71 11.75
N LYS A 45 1.04 17.68 11.04
CA LYS A 45 0.44 18.86 11.64
C LYS A 45 -0.93 19.09 11.02
N SER A 46 -1.93 19.31 11.87
CA SER A 46 -3.30 19.45 11.41
C SER A 46 -3.97 20.67 12.03
N SER A 47 -4.71 21.41 11.20
CA SER A 47 -5.58 22.50 11.61
C SER A 47 -6.98 21.98 11.98
N LYS A 48 -7.35 20.82 11.45
CA LYS A 48 -8.61 20.09 11.68
C LYS A 48 -8.44 18.59 11.47
N GLU A 49 -9.44 17.80 11.85
CA GLU A 49 -9.46 16.36 11.56
C GLU A 49 -9.32 16.12 10.05
N ILE A 50 -8.52 15.12 9.67
CA ILE A 50 -8.29 14.76 8.26
C ILE A 50 -9.61 14.38 7.56
N SER A 51 -10.53 13.73 8.29
CA SER A 51 -11.90 13.37 7.84
C SER A 51 -12.76 14.58 7.45
N LYS A 52 -12.38 15.79 7.86
CA LYS A 52 -13.07 17.05 7.57
C LYS A 52 -12.40 17.84 6.44
N LEU A 53 -11.38 17.28 5.79
CA LEU A 53 -10.87 17.81 4.54
C LEU A 53 -11.89 17.60 3.42
N GLY A 54 -12.09 18.64 2.63
CA GLY A 54 -12.96 18.66 1.46
C GLY A 54 -12.31 19.43 0.32
N LYS A 55 -13.01 19.45 -0.82
CA LYS A 55 -12.53 20.09 -2.05
C LYS A 55 -12.11 21.54 -1.82
N GLY A 56 -10.93 21.90 -2.31
CA GLY A 56 -10.33 23.24 -2.20
C GLY A 56 -9.46 23.45 -0.95
N ASP A 57 -9.48 22.54 0.02
CA ASP A 57 -8.56 22.59 1.16
C ASP A 57 -7.11 22.40 0.69
N LYS A 58 -6.16 22.98 1.43
CA LYS A 58 -4.73 22.88 1.12
C LYS A 58 -4.06 21.83 1.98
N VAL A 59 -3.25 20.99 1.34
CA VAL A 59 -2.38 20.01 2.00
C VAL A 59 -0.95 20.29 1.57
N LYS A 60 -0.01 20.30 2.51
CA LYS A 60 1.41 20.53 2.23
C LYS A 60 2.21 19.27 2.56
N ILE A 61 2.94 18.72 1.59
CA ILE A 61 3.81 17.55 1.78
C ILE A 61 5.26 17.94 1.47
N ASP A 62 6.14 17.73 2.46
CA ASP A 62 7.58 18.08 2.53
C ASP A 62 7.98 19.52 2.27
N ASP A 63 7.48 20.16 1.22
CA ASP A 63 7.40 21.61 1.08
C ASP A 63 6.46 22.05 -0.06
N ILE A 64 5.78 21.10 -0.69
CA ILE A 64 4.93 21.28 -1.86
C ILE A 64 3.48 21.40 -1.41
N GLU A 65 2.78 22.41 -1.90
CA GLU A 65 1.36 22.63 -1.63
C GLU A 65 0.51 21.95 -2.72
N TYR A 66 -0.47 21.17 -2.27
CA TYR A 66 -1.47 20.50 -3.07
C TYR A 66 -2.86 21.00 -2.66
N GLU A 67 -3.80 20.91 -3.58
CA GLU A 67 -5.22 21.20 -3.34
C GLU A 67 -6.03 19.91 -3.34
N VAL A 68 -6.92 19.76 -2.38
CA VAL A 68 -7.84 18.62 -2.32
C VAL A 68 -8.87 18.73 -3.43
N ASP A 69 -8.99 17.71 -4.25
CA ASP A 69 -10.09 17.59 -5.20
C ASP A 69 -11.25 16.78 -4.61
N SER A 70 -10.93 15.63 -4.01
CA SER A 70 -11.93 14.70 -3.50
C SER A 70 -11.44 13.97 -2.25
N HIS A 71 -12.39 13.51 -1.44
CA HIS A 71 -12.12 12.73 -0.24
C HIS A 71 -13.22 11.68 -0.07
N TYR A 72 -12.87 10.40 -0.12
CA TYR A 72 -13.82 9.31 -0.11
C TYR A 72 -13.29 8.05 0.58
N VAL A 73 -14.19 7.12 0.88
CA VAL A 73 -13.86 5.78 1.37
C VAL A 73 -13.45 4.92 0.17
N LEU A 74 -12.22 4.42 0.18
CA LEU A 74 -11.72 3.48 -0.83
C LEU A 74 -12.27 2.08 -0.57
N ILE A 75 -12.15 1.60 0.68
CA ILE A 75 -12.63 0.28 1.12
C ILE A 75 -13.20 0.40 2.54
N ASP A 76 -14.39 -0.16 2.76
CA ASP A 76 -15.05 -0.20 4.06
C ASP A 76 -14.93 -1.58 4.69
N HIS A 77 -14.13 -1.71 5.76
CA HIS A 77 -13.98 -2.94 6.54
C HIS A 77 -14.88 -2.93 7.79
N GLY A 78 -15.88 -2.05 7.85
CA GLY A 78 -16.81 -1.89 8.97
C GLY A 78 -16.34 -0.84 9.96
N THR A 79 -15.59 -1.25 10.99
CA THR A 79 -15.07 -0.31 12.01
C THR A 79 -13.89 0.51 11.51
N THR A 80 -13.13 -0.08 10.60
CA THR A 80 -11.91 0.49 10.01
C THR A 80 -12.16 0.73 8.52
N LYS A 81 -11.78 1.89 8.00
CA LYS A 81 -12.01 2.30 6.62
C LYS A 81 -10.71 2.78 6.01
N GLU A 82 -10.43 2.29 4.81
CA GLU A 82 -9.40 2.86 3.95
C GLU A 82 -9.97 4.11 3.31
N MET A 83 -9.32 5.23 3.58
CA MET A 83 -9.69 6.55 3.09
C MET A 83 -8.71 6.96 2.00
N ALA A 84 -9.19 7.68 1.00
CA ALA A 84 -8.38 8.29 -0.04
C ALA A 84 -8.74 9.78 -0.17
N ILE A 85 -7.71 10.61 -0.29
CA ILE A 85 -7.82 12.02 -0.63
C ILE A 85 -7.06 12.23 -1.93
N GLU A 86 -7.77 12.61 -2.99
CA GLU A 86 -7.13 13.04 -4.23
C GLU A 86 -6.71 14.48 -4.09
N VAL A 87 -5.45 14.74 -4.41
CA VAL A 87 -4.86 16.06 -4.35
C VAL A 87 -4.08 16.33 -5.63
N PHE A 88 -4.07 17.58 -6.08
CA PHE A 88 -3.32 17.99 -7.26
C PHE A 88 -2.39 19.16 -6.95
N ASP A 89 -1.28 19.26 -7.69
CA ASP A 89 -0.35 20.37 -7.59
C ASP A 89 -0.66 21.46 -8.64
N LYS A 90 0.15 22.52 -8.68
CA LYS A 90 -0.01 23.62 -9.66
C LYS A 90 0.28 23.20 -11.11
N ASN A 91 0.91 22.04 -11.32
CA ASN A 91 1.22 21.51 -12.64
C ASN A 91 0.20 20.43 -13.06
N GLU A 92 -0.93 20.34 -12.35
CA GLU A 92 -2.00 19.36 -12.60
C GLU A 92 -1.51 17.90 -12.50
N GLY A 93 -0.48 17.63 -11.70
CA GLY A 93 -0.13 16.26 -11.34
C GLY A 93 -1.19 15.66 -10.41
N ASP A 94 -1.59 14.43 -10.66
CA ASP A 94 -2.56 13.69 -9.83
C ASP A 94 -1.85 12.90 -8.73
N TYR A 95 -2.25 13.16 -7.49
CA TYR A 95 -1.70 12.50 -6.32
C TYR A 95 -2.81 11.98 -5.41
N GLN A 96 -2.45 11.04 -4.55
CA GLN A 96 -3.39 10.46 -3.61
C GLN A 96 -2.74 10.27 -2.24
N ILE A 97 -3.43 10.72 -1.21
CA ILE A 97 -3.12 10.40 0.18
C ILE A 97 -4.04 9.28 0.62
N ARG A 98 -3.50 8.20 1.16
CA ARG A 98 -4.28 7.09 1.72
C ARG A 98 -4.00 6.92 3.20
N TYR A 99 -5.01 6.52 3.95
CA TYR A 99 -4.86 6.25 5.39
C TYR A 99 -6.03 5.42 5.90
N PHE A 100 -5.85 4.76 7.04
CA PHE A 100 -6.94 4.16 7.79
C PHE A 100 -7.54 5.18 8.76
N ASN A 101 -8.87 5.32 8.76
CA ASN A 101 -9.59 6.35 9.52
C ASN A 101 -9.34 6.33 11.03
N ASP A 102 -9.02 5.16 11.59
CA ASP A 102 -8.75 4.92 13.01
C ASP A 102 -7.26 4.99 13.36
N GLN A 103 -6.36 5.05 12.36
CA GLN A 103 -4.91 4.90 12.52
C GLN A 103 -4.11 5.86 11.62
N VAL A 104 -4.60 7.09 11.45
CA VAL A 104 -4.02 8.09 10.53
C VAL A 104 -2.51 8.25 10.71
N GLU A 105 -2.04 8.43 11.94
CA GLU A 105 -0.63 8.73 12.23
C GLU A 105 0.35 7.63 11.79
N ARG A 106 -0.14 6.40 11.68
CA ARG A 106 0.68 5.21 11.37
C ARG A 106 0.52 4.70 9.95
N THR A 107 -0.54 5.13 9.27
CA THR A 107 -0.98 4.53 8.00
C THR A 107 -1.07 5.54 6.87
N ILE A 108 -0.72 6.80 7.14
CA ILE A 108 -0.75 7.85 6.14
C ILE A 108 0.37 7.67 5.12
N ASP A 109 -0.03 7.44 3.88
CA ASP A 109 0.85 7.23 2.76
C ASP A 109 0.50 8.21 1.62
N PHE A 110 1.53 8.57 0.85
CA PHE A 110 1.41 9.47 -0.28
C PHE A 110 1.78 8.73 -1.58
N TYR A 111 0.98 8.91 -2.61
CA TYR A 111 1.11 8.26 -3.91
C TYR A 111 1.05 9.29 -5.02
N GLU A 112 1.81 9.05 -6.08
CA GLU A 112 1.79 9.81 -7.32
C GLU A 112 1.24 8.91 -8.44
N LEU A 113 0.31 9.43 -9.24
CA LEU A 113 -0.14 8.75 -10.44
C LEU A 113 0.96 8.82 -11.50
N GLN A 114 1.46 7.67 -11.93
CA GLN A 114 2.41 7.54 -13.04
C GLN A 114 1.70 7.02 -14.29
N GLY A 115 1.77 7.81 -15.36
CA GLY A 115 1.02 7.53 -16.58
C GLY A 115 -0.48 7.71 -16.32
N GLU A 116 -1.28 6.70 -16.70
CA GLU A 116 -2.75 6.79 -16.62
C GLU A 116 -3.39 5.80 -15.62
N ILE A 117 -2.62 4.85 -15.06
CA ILE A 117 -3.21 3.71 -14.33
C ILE A 117 -2.50 3.32 -13.02
N MET A 118 -1.30 3.82 -12.74
CA MET A 118 -0.46 3.27 -11.67
C MET A 118 -0.14 4.31 -10.60
N PHE A 119 -0.61 4.10 -9.38
CA PHE A 119 -0.19 4.88 -8.23
C PHE A 119 1.09 4.29 -7.61
N VAL A 120 2.14 5.11 -7.55
CA VAL A 120 3.43 4.74 -6.97
C VAL A 120 3.62 5.46 -5.64
N LYS A 121 3.89 4.70 -4.57
CA LYS A 121 4.12 5.24 -3.22
C LYS A 121 5.37 6.13 -3.22
N LYS A 122 5.25 7.35 -2.71
CA LYS A 122 6.34 8.32 -2.58
C LYS A 122 6.68 8.49 -1.09
N PRO A 123 7.97 8.39 -0.71
CA PRO A 123 8.36 8.70 0.66
C PRO A 123 8.19 10.20 0.90
N PHE A 124 7.78 10.55 2.12
CA PHE A 124 7.73 11.93 2.59
C PHE A 124 8.08 11.97 4.09
N LYS A 125 8.49 13.14 4.58
CA LYS A 125 8.91 13.38 5.97
C LYS A 125 7.90 14.21 6.74
N LYS A 126 7.11 15.05 6.08
CA LYS A 126 6.18 15.97 6.71
C LYS A 126 4.90 16.13 5.91
N ILE A 127 3.78 16.20 6.61
CA ILE A 127 2.48 16.57 6.05
C ILE A 127 1.78 17.59 6.95
N GLU A 128 1.21 18.63 6.34
CA GLU A 128 0.40 19.64 7.00
C GLU A 128 -0.94 19.85 6.29
N TRP A 129 -2.03 20.01 7.03
CA TRP A 129 -3.34 20.44 6.51
C TRP A 129 -4.10 21.27 7.55
#